data_AF-A0A3N7EG53-F1
#
_entry.id   AF-A0A3N7EG53-F1
#
_cell.length_a   1.000
_cell.length_b   1.000
_cell.length_c   1.000
_cell.angle_alpha   90.00
_cell.angle_beta   90.00
_cell.angle_gamma   90.00
#
_symmetry.space_group_name_H-M   'P 1'
#
loop_
_entity.id
_entity.type
_entity.pdbx_description
1 polymer ?
#
loop_
_entity_poly.entity_id
_entity_poly.type
_entity_poly.pdbx_seq_one_letter_code
_entity_poly.pdbx_strand_id
1 'polypeptide(L)'
;MGLLDDIPNNEGHPVDAGQPYFISDGSPISTFEFLQPLLRSLDYDQPKASLSVPRALMLGRIFWAISTVLYPWLNRWWLPQPLILPAEVYKVGVTHYFSFLKARQELGYVPMASPREGMAATISYWREQKRKTLDGPTIYARLFVVIGITSCSVLLTCQT
;
A
#
# COMPACT_ATOMS: atom_id res chain seq x y z
N MET A 1 22.99 5.86 8.52
CA MET A 1 24.26 5.68 9.25
C MET A 1 24.17 6.58 10.46
N GLY A 2 24.19 6.02 11.68
CA GLY A 2 24.00 6.77 12.94
C GLY A 2 22.72 6.45 13.71
N LEU A 3 22.42 5.17 13.99
CA LEU A 3 21.36 4.81 14.94
C LEU A 3 21.82 3.86 16.05
N LEU A 4 23.05 3.33 15.99
CA LEU A 4 23.58 2.37 16.96
C LEU A 4 24.94 2.74 17.57
N ASP A 5 25.59 3.81 17.11
CA ASP A 5 26.98 4.11 17.52
C ASP A 5 27.09 4.92 18.83
N ASP A 6 25.97 5.41 19.37
CA ASP A 6 25.93 6.33 20.52
C ASP A 6 25.37 5.70 21.81
N ILE A 7 25.20 4.37 21.88
CA ILE A 7 24.65 3.74 23.09
C ILE A 7 25.76 3.68 24.17
N PRO A 8 25.61 4.37 25.32
CA PRO A 8 26.57 4.28 26.40
C PRO A 8 26.63 2.84 26.91
N ASN A 9 27.85 2.33 27.10
CA ASN A 9 28.11 1.00 27.66
C ASN A 9 27.61 0.94 29.11
N ASN A 10 26.32 0.66 29.29
CA ASN A 10 25.72 0.42 30.59
C ASN A 10 25.86 -1.08 30.90
N GLU A 11 26.50 -1.43 32.01
CA GLU A 11 26.86 -2.80 32.41
C GLU A 11 25.66 -3.69 32.80
N GLY A 12 24.44 -3.31 32.39
CA GLY A 12 23.21 -4.09 32.54
C GLY A 12 22.67 -4.55 31.19
N HIS A 13 21.90 -5.64 31.19
CA HIS A 13 21.17 -6.05 29.99
C HIS A 13 20.33 -4.86 29.47
N PRO A 14 20.49 -4.46 28.19
CA PRO A 14 19.67 -3.42 27.60
C PRO A 14 18.19 -3.78 27.75
N VAL A 15 17.38 -2.87 28.29
CA VAL A 15 15.93 -3.08 28.53
C VAL A 15 15.19 -3.46 27.23
N ASP A 16 15.79 -3.12 26.10
CA ASP A 16 15.31 -3.26 24.74
C ASP A 16 15.73 -4.54 24.01
N ALA A 17 16.62 -5.36 24.58
CA ALA A 17 17.08 -6.58 23.93
C ALA A 17 15.94 -7.61 23.73
N GLY A 18 15.62 -7.92 22.47
CA GLY A 18 14.64 -8.94 22.10
C GLY A 18 13.16 -8.49 22.16
N GLN A 19 12.91 -7.20 22.35
CA GLN A 19 11.57 -6.65 22.46
C GLN A 19 11.07 -6.07 21.12
N PRO A 20 9.79 -6.29 20.75
CA PRO A 20 9.20 -5.62 19.61
C PRO A 20 8.79 -4.18 19.98
N TYR A 21 9.02 -3.26 19.04
CA TYR A 21 8.67 -1.85 19.14
C TYR A 21 7.90 -1.41 17.89
N PHE A 22 6.87 -0.59 18.09
CA PHE A 22 6.18 0.09 17.01
C PHE A 22 6.74 1.49 16.82
N ILE A 23 7.21 1.77 15.62
CA ILE A 23 7.71 3.08 15.21
C ILE A 23 6.60 3.78 14.42
N SER A 24 6.08 4.86 14.96
CA SER A 24 5.04 5.69 14.34
C SER A 24 5.26 7.16 14.72
N ASP A 25 4.77 8.04 13.86
CA ASP A 25 4.67 9.49 14.02
C ASP A 25 3.66 9.95 15.09
N GLY A 26 2.86 9.03 15.66
CA GLY A 26 1.93 9.33 16.75
C GLY A 26 0.72 10.18 16.34
N SER A 27 0.49 10.33 15.04
CA SER A 27 -0.58 11.17 14.47
C SER A 27 -1.58 10.31 13.69
N PRO A 28 -2.58 9.68 14.35
CA PRO A 28 -3.53 8.81 13.66
C PRO A 28 -4.33 9.61 12.63
N ILE A 29 -4.21 9.21 11.36
CA ILE A 29 -4.95 9.81 10.24
C ILE A 29 -5.36 8.72 9.25
N SER A 30 -6.52 8.89 8.63
CA SER A 30 -6.95 8.02 7.54
C SER A 30 -6.00 8.14 6.34
N THR A 31 -5.59 7.02 5.76
CA THR A 31 -4.71 7.00 4.58
C THR A 31 -5.27 7.83 3.42
N PHE A 32 -6.59 7.83 3.22
CA PHE A 32 -7.23 8.60 2.15
C PHE A 32 -7.16 10.11 2.40
N GLU A 33 -7.31 10.53 3.66
CA GLU A 33 -7.17 11.94 4.05
C GLU A 33 -5.72 12.39 3.98
N PHE A 34 -4.79 11.53 4.40
CA PHE A 34 -3.35 11.77 4.31
C PHE A 34 -2.89 11.98 2.86
N LEU A 35 -3.40 11.20 1.90
CA LEU A 35 -3.04 11.31 0.48
C LEU A 35 -3.74 12.47 -0.23
N GLN A 36 -4.84 12.97 0.29
CA GLN A 36 -5.63 14.04 -0.32
C GLN A 36 -4.83 15.30 -0.69
N PRO A 37 -4.02 15.90 0.22
CA PRO A 37 -3.22 17.07 -0.11
C PRO A 37 -2.18 16.79 -1.21
N LEU A 38 -1.58 15.59 -1.20
CA LEU A 38 -0.60 15.19 -2.22
C LEU A 38 -1.26 15.16 -3.61
N LEU A 39 -2.39 14.46 -3.75
CA LEU A 39 -3.10 14.34 -5.03
C LEU A 39 -3.55 15.71 -5.55
N ARG A 40 -4.14 16.55 -4.69
CA ARG A 40 -4.54 17.92 -5.06
C ARG A 40 -3.35 18.76 -5.51
N SER A 41 -2.22 18.64 -4.82
CA SER A 41 -1.04 19.46 -5.11
C SER A 41 -0.37 19.14 -6.45
N LEU A 42 -0.64 17.94 -6.99
CA LEU A 42 -0.10 17.39 -8.23
C LEU A 42 -1.14 17.38 -9.37
N ASP A 43 -2.29 18.02 -9.18
CA ASP A 43 -3.39 18.09 -10.15
C ASP A 43 -3.97 16.71 -10.54
N TYR A 44 -3.93 15.73 -9.63
CA TYR A 44 -4.58 14.43 -9.83
C TYR A 44 -6.02 14.43 -9.33
N ASP A 45 -6.89 13.71 -10.05
CA ASP A 45 -8.24 13.42 -9.59
C ASP A 45 -8.23 12.56 -8.32
N GLN A 46 -9.14 12.86 -7.39
CA GLN A 46 -9.35 12.03 -6.22
C GLN A 46 -10.20 10.81 -6.59
N PRO A 47 -10.01 9.67 -5.89
CA PRO A 47 -10.87 8.51 -6.08
C PRO A 47 -12.32 8.89 -5.78
N LYS A 48 -13.18 8.83 -6.81
CA LYS A 48 -14.61 9.17 -6.74
C LYS A 48 -15.49 8.00 -6.30
N ALA A 49 -14.95 6.79 -6.36
CA ALA A 49 -15.65 5.56 -6.02
C ALA A 49 -15.16 5.03 -4.67
N SER A 50 -16.09 4.65 -3.81
CA SER A 50 -15.83 3.95 -2.55
C SER A 50 -16.42 2.55 -2.61
N LEU A 51 -15.64 1.54 -2.22
CA LEU A 51 -16.11 0.17 -2.08
C LEU A 51 -16.08 -0.20 -0.59
N SER A 52 -17.20 -0.70 -0.06
CA SER A 52 -17.23 -1.14 1.34
C SER A 52 -16.38 -2.40 1.55
N VAL A 53 -15.75 -2.51 2.71
CA VAL A 53 -14.85 -3.64 3.04
C VAL A 53 -15.51 -5.01 2.81
N PRO A 54 -16.77 -5.28 3.22
CA PRO A 54 -17.39 -6.58 2.97
C PRO A 54 -17.54 -6.91 1.48
N ARG A 55 -17.87 -5.91 0.65
CA ARG A 55 -18.01 -6.09 -0.80
C ARG A 55 -16.63 -6.29 -1.45
N ALA A 56 -15.64 -5.53 -1.01
CA ALA A 56 -14.25 -5.69 -1.44
C ALA A 56 -13.70 -7.08 -1.08
N LEU A 57 -14.01 -7.60 0.11
CA LEU A 57 -13.63 -8.95 0.53
C LEU A 57 -14.32 -10.03 -0.30
N MET A 58 -15.61 -9.87 -0.60
CA MET A 58 -16.33 -10.79 -1.48
C MET A 58 -15.66 -10.85 -2.87
N LEU A 59 -15.39 -9.67 -3.45
CA LEU A 59 -14.70 -9.57 -4.74
C LEU A 59 -13.30 -10.17 -4.69
N GLY A 60 -12.54 -9.88 -3.63
CA GLY A 60 -11.20 -10.44 -3.44
C GLY A 60 -11.19 -11.96 -3.29
N ARG A 61 -12.22 -12.55 -2.67
CA ARG A 61 -12.37 -14.02 -2.59
C ARG A 61 -12.68 -14.63 -3.95
N ILE A 62 -13.49 -13.97 -4.78
CA ILE A 62 -13.76 -14.40 -6.15
C ILE A 62 -12.47 -14.36 -6.98
N PHE A 63 -11.73 -13.24 -6.95
CA PHE A 63 -10.45 -13.15 -7.66
C PHE A 63 -9.42 -14.15 -7.16
N TRP A 64 -9.37 -14.39 -5.85
CA TRP A 64 -8.50 -15.40 -5.27
C TRP A 64 -8.87 -16.81 -5.76
N ALA A 65 -10.16 -17.17 -5.79
CA ALA A 65 -10.61 -18.46 -6.30
C ALA A 65 -10.28 -18.63 -7.79
N ILE A 66 -10.56 -17.61 -8.60
CA ILE A 66 -10.20 -17.58 -10.03
C ILE A 66 -8.68 -17.77 -10.18
N SER A 67 -7.88 -17.00 -9.45
CA SER A 67 -6.42 -17.07 -9.53
C SER A 67 -5.87 -18.42 -9.11
N THR A 68 -6.51 -19.08 -8.12
CA THR A 68 -6.10 -20.41 -7.63
C THR A 68 -6.42 -21.49 -8.65
N VAL A 69 -7.61 -21.47 -9.26
CA VAL A 69 -7.99 -22.43 -10.32
C VAL A 69 -7.12 -22.24 -11.55
N LEU A 70 -6.86 -20.99 -11.91
CA LEU A 70 -6.05 -20.65 -13.06
C LEU A 70 -4.55 -20.79 -12.79
N TYR A 71 -4.11 -20.92 -11.54
CA TYR A 71 -2.70 -20.98 -11.14
C TYR A 71 -1.83 -21.94 -11.97
N PRO A 72 -2.27 -23.18 -12.27
CA PRO A 72 -1.48 -24.10 -13.11
C PRO A 72 -1.25 -23.58 -14.54
N TRP A 73 -2.13 -22.69 -15.03
CA TRP A 73 -2.09 -22.11 -16.39
C TRP A 73 -1.55 -20.67 -16.38
N LEU A 74 -1.54 -20.04 -15.21
CA LEU A 74 -1.11 -18.66 -14.95
C LEU A 74 0.33 -18.57 -14.42
N ASN A 75 1.03 -19.69 -14.21
CA ASN A 75 2.45 -19.71 -13.83
C ASN A 75 3.35 -19.26 -15.00
N ARG A 76 3.15 -18.02 -15.41
CA ARG A 76 3.74 -17.44 -16.60
C ARG A 76 4.17 -16.03 -16.24
N TRP A 77 5.46 -15.77 -16.43
CA TRP A 77 6.16 -14.54 -16.02
C TRP A 77 5.49 -13.23 -16.48
N TRP A 78 4.64 -13.27 -17.51
CA TRP A 78 3.97 -12.09 -18.05
C TRP A 78 2.61 -11.77 -17.41
N LEU A 79 2.08 -12.62 -16.53
CA LEU A 79 0.71 -12.45 -16.03
C LEU A 79 0.69 -11.58 -14.76
N PRO A 80 -0.03 -10.44 -14.76
CA PRO A 80 -0.07 -9.57 -13.60
C PRO A 80 -0.78 -10.24 -12.43
N GLN A 81 -0.24 -10.03 -11.22
CA GLN A 81 -0.87 -10.47 -9.98
C GLN A 81 -2.28 -9.85 -9.85
N PRO A 82 -3.30 -10.60 -9.40
CA PRO A 82 -4.64 -10.05 -9.20
C PRO A 82 -4.58 -8.86 -8.23
N LEU A 83 -5.16 -7.73 -8.66
CA LEU A 83 -5.07 -6.42 -7.99
C LEU A 83 -5.93 -6.27 -6.73
N ILE A 84 -6.83 -7.23 -6.47
CA ILE A 84 -7.72 -7.21 -5.31
C ILE A 84 -7.69 -8.59 -4.67
N LEU A 85 -6.78 -8.77 -3.73
CA LEU A 85 -6.71 -9.95 -2.86
C LEU A 85 -7.31 -9.64 -1.48
N PRO A 86 -7.85 -10.64 -0.76
CA PRO A 86 -8.36 -10.41 0.60
C PRO A 86 -7.33 -9.77 1.54
N ALA A 87 -6.04 -10.13 1.39
CA ALA A 87 -4.95 -9.54 2.16
C ALA A 87 -4.78 -8.03 1.89
N GLU A 88 -4.91 -7.59 0.64
CA GLU A 88 -4.83 -6.17 0.26
C GLU A 88 -6.03 -5.39 0.77
N VAL A 89 -7.21 -6.01 0.71
CA VAL A 89 -8.44 -5.43 1.27
C VAL A 89 -8.32 -5.23 2.77
N TYR A 90 -7.77 -6.20 3.51
CA TYR A 90 -7.53 -6.01 4.94
C TYR A 90 -6.49 -4.91 5.20
N LYS A 91 -5.39 -4.89 4.44
CA LYS A 91 -4.32 -3.90 4.58
C LYS A 91 -4.81 -2.46 4.43
N VAL A 92 -5.70 -2.21 3.47
CA VAL A 92 -6.22 -0.86 3.16
C VAL A 92 -7.53 -0.55 3.90
N GLY A 93 -8.38 -1.56 4.08
CA GLY A 93 -9.74 -1.40 4.62
C GLY A 93 -9.82 -1.38 6.14
N VAL A 94 -8.77 -1.81 6.85
CA VAL A 94 -8.69 -1.75 8.30
C VAL A 94 -7.76 -0.61 8.72
N THR A 95 -8.14 0.12 9.77
CA THR A 95 -7.29 1.16 10.34
C THR A 95 -6.19 0.49 11.17
N HIS A 96 -4.94 0.64 10.73
CA HIS A 96 -3.76 0.11 11.43
C HIS A 96 -3.10 1.26 12.19
N TYR A 97 -3.37 1.36 13.49
CA TYR A 97 -2.71 2.29 14.38
C TYR A 97 -2.06 1.53 15.52
N PHE A 98 -0.81 1.89 15.83
CA PHE A 98 -0.02 1.25 16.88
C PHE A 98 0.57 2.29 17.81
N SER A 99 0.65 1.95 19.10
CA SER A 99 1.22 2.84 20.11
C SER A 99 2.75 2.86 20.02
N PHE A 100 3.33 4.04 19.78
CA PHE A 100 4.77 4.26 19.79
C PHE A 100 5.32 4.59 21.20
N LEU A 101 4.48 4.59 22.24
CA LEU A 101 4.85 5.00 23.60
C LEU A 101 6.02 4.19 24.15
N LYS A 102 6.04 2.88 23.88
CA LYS A 102 7.12 1.97 24.28
C LYS A 102 8.47 2.39 23.67
N ALA A 103 8.47 2.69 22.37
CA ALA A 103 9.67 3.16 21.68
C ALA A 103 10.13 4.53 22.22
N ARG A 104 9.18 5.43 22.51
CA ARG A 104 9.51 6.74 23.09
C ARG A 104 10.14 6.62 24.48
N GLN A 105 9.64 5.73 25.32
CA GLN A 105 10.10 5.58 26.70
C GLN A 105 11.42 4.81 26.82
N GLU A 106 11.54 3.70 26.10
CA GLU A 106 12.69 2.78 26.25
C GLU A 106 13.83 3.12 25.28
N LEU A 107 13.51 3.64 24.09
CA LEU A 107 14.52 3.99 23.06
C LEU A 107 14.75 5.50 22.93
N GLY A 108 14.02 6.33 23.68
CA GLY A 108 14.04 7.79 23.49
C GLY A 108 13.57 8.24 22.11
N TYR A 109 12.80 7.40 21.40
CA TYR A 109 12.40 7.65 20.01
C TYR A 109 11.55 8.91 19.87
N VAL A 110 11.97 9.79 18.95
CA VAL A 110 11.23 10.97 18.52
C VAL A 110 11.27 11.03 16.99
N PRO A 111 10.12 11.21 16.30
CA PRO A 111 10.09 11.33 14.85
C PRO A 111 10.88 12.56 14.39
N MET A 112 11.74 12.39 13.39
CA MET A 112 12.63 13.45 12.89
C MET A 112 11.89 14.58 12.18
N ALA A 113 10.74 14.28 11.57
CA ALA A 113 9.90 15.25 10.87
C ALA A 113 8.44 14.97 11.19
N SER A 114 7.64 16.02 11.29
CA SER A 114 6.19 15.88 11.43
C SER A 114 5.56 15.39 10.11
N PRO A 115 4.38 14.75 10.15
CA PRO A 115 3.67 14.33 8.93
C PRO A 115 3.38 15.48 7.96
N ARG A 116 3.16 16.69 8.50
CA ARG A 116 2.92 17.90 7.69
C ARG A 116 4.18 18.36 6.97
N GLU A 117 5.32 18.38 7.66
CA GLU A 117 6.61 18.71 7.05
C GLU A 117 7.03 17.68 6.02
N GLY A 118 6.90 16.39 6.33
CA GLY A 118 7.17 15.30 5.39
C GLY A 118 6.29 15.38 4.14
N MET A 119 5.00 15.70 4.30
CA MET A 119 4.08 15.91 3.19
C MET A 119 4.51 17.12 2.34
N ALA A 120 4.84 18.26 2.96
CA ALA A 120 5.26 19.45 2.24
C ALA A 120 6.56 19.21 1.46
N ALA A 121 7.55 18.55 2.06
CA ALA A 121 8.79 18.15 1.41
C ALA A 121 8.51 17.22 0.22
N THR A 122 7.67 16.20 0.41
CA THR A 122 7.26 15.27 -0.66
C THR A 122 6.60 15.99 -1.83
N ILE A 123 5.67 16.91 -1.55
CA ILE A 123 5.01 17.73 -2.58
C ILE A 123 6.02 18.58 -3.33
N SER A 124 6.95 19.23 -2.62
CA SER A 124 7.98 20.08 -3.25
C SER A 124 8.89 19.27 -4.18
N TYR A 125 9.33 18.09 -3.73
CA TYR A 125 10.15 17.16 -4.50
C TYR A 125 9.45 16.72 -5.79
N TRP A 126 8.19 16.26 -5.70
CA TRP A 126 7.44 15.84 -6.88
C TRP A 126 7.08 16.99 -7.83
N ARG A 127 6.87 18.19 -7.30
CA ARG A 127 6.65 19.40 -8.11
C ARG A 127 7.90 19.87 -8.82
N GLU A 128 9.07 19.67 -8.25
CA GLU A 128 10.35 19.94 -8.91
C GLU A 128 10.62 18.90 -10.00
N GLN A 129 10.30 17.63 -9.73
CA GLN A 129 10.49 16.50 -10.63
C GLN A 129 9.49 16.43 -11.81
N LYS A 130 8.73 17.51 -12.10
CA LYS A 130 7.63 17.58 -13.08
C LYS A 130 7.84 16.61 -14.27
N ARG A 131 6.98 15.59 -14.36
CA ARG A 131 6.77 14.78 -15.57
C ARG A 131 8.02 14.09 -16.14
N LYS A 132 8.59 13.14 -15.41
CA LYS A 132 9.22 11.97 -16.05
C LYS A 132 8.29 10.78 -15.84
N THR A 133 7.26 10.70 -16.68
CA THR A 133 6.40 9.52 -16.93
C THR A 133 6.13 8.61 -15.74
N LEU A 134 4.92 8.68 -15.16
CA LEU A 134 4.34 7.46 -14.60
C LEU A 134 4.11 6.52 -15.79
N ASP A 135 4.93 5.49 -15.92
CA ASP A 135 4.70 4.45 -16.92
C ASP A 135 3.30 3.90 -16.69
N GLY A 136 2.37 4.26 -17.57
CA GLY A 136 1.05 3.66 -17.58
C GLY A 136 1.20 2.14 -17.70
N PRO A 137 0.18 1.37 -17.28
CA PRO A 137 0.23 -0.08 -17.41
C PRO A 137 0.60 -0.43 -18.86
N THR A 138 1.63 -1.26 -19.01
CA THR A 138 2.24 -1.61 -20.30
C THR A 138 1.15 -1.98 -21.30
N ILE A 139 1.36 -1.70 -22.59
CA ILE A 139 0.35 -1.98 -23.64
C ILE A 139 -0.20 -3.42 -23.58
N TYR A 140 0.60 -4.38 -23.13
CA TYR A 140 0.21 -5.76 -22.87
C TYR A 140 -0.86 -5.91 -21.78
N ALA A 141 -0.83 -5.12 -20.70
CA ALA A 141 -1.85 -5.13 -19.67
C ALA A 141 -3.21 -4.65 -20.23
N ARG A 142 -3.21 -3.66 -21.13
CA ARG A 142 -4.42 -3.19 -21.82
C ARG A 142 -4.97 -4.26 -22.77
N LEU A 143 -4.11 -4.87 -23.58
CA LEU A 143 -4.48 -5.93 -24.51
C LEU A 143 -5.02 -7.15 -23.77
N PHE A 144 -4.41 -7.54 -22.65
CA PHE A 144 -4.86 -8.66 -21.83
C PHE A 144 -6.26 -8.43 -21.25
N VAL A 145 -6.55 -7.23 -20.74
CA VAL A 145 -7.90 -6.89 -20.24
C VAL A 145 -8.93 -6.98 -21.36
N VAL A 146 -8.62 -6.44 -22.56
CA VAL A 146 -9.54 -6.51 -23.70
C VAL A 146 -9.76 -7.96 -24.16
N ILE A 147 -8.69 -8.74 -24.33
CA ILE A 147 -8.76 -10.14 -24.76
C ILE A 147 -9.48 -11.01 -23.71
N GLY A 148 -9.22 -10.78 -22.43
CA GLY A 148 -9.89 -11.45 -21.31
C GLY A 148 -11.39 -11.18 -21.28
N ILE A 149 -11.81 -9.92 -21.49
CA ILE A 149 -13.24 -9.56 -21.55
C ILE A 149 -13.90 -10.19 -22.78
N THR A 150 -13.25 -10.15 -23.96
CA THR A 150 -13.83 -10.73 -25.18
C THR A 150 -13.94 -12.25 -25.13
N SER A 151 -12.96 -12.95 -24.57
CA SER A 151 -13.00 -14.42 -24.45
C SER A 151 -14.05 -14.89 -23.44
N CYS A 152 -14.24 -14.15 -22.35
CA CYS A 152 -15.33 -14.40 -21.40
C CYS A 152 -16.71 -14.17 -22.03
N SER A 153 -16.84 -13.16 -22.90
CA SER A 153 -18.08 -12.88 -23.65
C SER A 153 -18.43 -14.02 -24.61
N VAL A 154 -17.46 -14.54 -25.36
CA VAL A 154 -17.68 -15.62 -26.34
C VAL A 154 -18.08 -16.93 -25.67
N LEU A 155 -17.48 -17.26 -24.51
CA LEU A 155 -17.85 -18.45 -23.73
C LEU A 155 -19.29 -18.40 -23.21
N LEU A 156 -19.81 -17.22 -22.87
CA LEU A 156 -21.20 -17.03 -22.44
C LEU A 156 -22.22 -17.20 -23.60
N THR A 157 -21.87 -16.82 -24.82
CA THR A 157 -22.72 -17.04 -26.02
C THR A 157 -22.70 -18.48 -26.55
N CYS A 158 -21.71 -19.30 -26.20
CA CYS A 158 -21.65 -20.70 -26.61
C CYS A 158 -22.41 -21.67 -25.67
N GLN A 159 -22.97 -21.18 -24.56
CA GLN A 159 -23.75 -21.97 -23.60
C GLN A 159 -25.27 -21.73 -23.65
N THR A 160 -25.76 -20.95 -24.63
CA THR A 160 -27.19 -20.74 -24.93
C THR A 160 -27.54 -21.28 -26.30
#